data_AF-A0AAV4Y0S4-F1
#
_entry.id   AF-A0AAV4Y0S4-F1
#
_cell.length_a   1.000
_cell.length_b   1.000
_cell.length_c   1.000
_cell.angle_alpha   90.00
_cell.angle_beta   90.00
_cell.angle_gamma   90.00
#
_symmetry.space_group_name_H-M   'P 1'
#
loop_
_entity.id
_entity.type
_entity.pdbx_description
1 polymer ?
#
loop_
_entity_poly.entity_id
_entity_poly.type
_entity_poly.pdbx_seq_one_letter_code
_entity_poly.pdbx_strand_id
1 'polypeptide(L)'
;MTELEEHSSKTKETYYKTFRLSDSATVYMVELVAIEKTIDFAISHSFFSPVNIISDSDQCCLHLKISITWIHPFSTLKIKSYYTGRVRLFWIKAHVGHMGNERADALAKEATLPGYSTPY
;
A
#
# COMPACT_ATOMS: atom_id res chain seq x y z
N MET A 1 9.24 23.32 -36.81
CA MET A 1 9.61 24.11 -35.61
C MET A 1 8.61 23.73 -34.54
N THR A 2 8.92 22.61 -33.87
CA THR A 2 9.38 22.54 -32.46
C THR A 2 8.19 22.66 -31.51
N GLU A 3 7.71 21.52 -30.97
CA GLU A 3 8.09 21.00 -29.63
C GLU A 3 7.45 21.88 -28.52
N LEU A 4 6.70 21.40 -27.53
CA LEU A 4 6.89 20.20 -26.71
C LEU A 4 5.56 19.70 -26.17
N GLU A 5 5.41 18.37 -26.16
CA GLU A 5 4.46 17.64 -25.35
C GLU A 5 4.73 17.89 -23.86
N GLU A 6 3.80 18.55 -23.16
CA GLU A 6 3.81 18.57 -21.71
C GLU A 6 2.96 17.41 -21.19
N HIS A 7 3.58 16.22 -21.19
CA HIS A 7 3.02 14.99 -20.63
C HIS A 7 3.04 15.05 -19.09
N SER A 8 2.27 15.98 -18.50
CA SER A 8 2.01 15.98 -17.05
C SER A 8 0.88 15.00 -16.76
N SER A 9 1.23 13.71 -16.71
CA SER A 9 0.33 12.65 -16.24
C SER A 9 0.06 12.86 -14.75
N LYS A 10 -0.88 13.76 -14.42
CA LYS A 10 -1.44 13.89 -13.07
C LYS A 10 -2.19 12.60 -12.78
N THR A 11 -1.57 11.68 -12.05
CA THR A 11 -2.23 10.51 -11.46
C THR A 11 -3.27 10.99 -10.44
N LYS A 12 -4.48 11.25 -10.93
CA LYS A 12 -5.64 11.58 -10.09
C LYS A 12 -6.03 10.32 -9.30
N GLU A 13 -6.05 10.41 -7.98
CA GLU A 13 -6.56 9.36 -7.09
C GLU A 13 -7.96 8.95 -7.56
N THR A 14 -8.15 7.66 -7.85
CA THR A 14 -9.43 7.13 -8.38
C THR A 14 -10.31 6.55 -7.28
N TYR A 15 -9.68 6.04 -6.22
CA TYR A 15 -10.36 5.41 -5.09
C TYR A 15 -9.47 5.45 -3.85
N TYR A 16 -10.06 5.71 -2.69
CA TYR A 16 -9.43 5.54 -1.40
C TYR A 16 -10.41 4.96 -0.39
N LYS A 17 -9.89 4.29 0.64
CA LYS A 17 -10.68 3.80 1.76
C LYS A 17 -9.87 3.92 3.05
N THR A 18 -10.50 4.44 4.10
CA THR A 18 -9.92 4.63 5.43
C THR A 18 -10.57 3.70 6.44
N PHE A 19 -9.76 3.17 7.35
CA PHE A 19 -10.19 2.32 8.44
C PHE A 19 -9.67 2.89 9.76
N ARG A 20 -10.50 2.88 10.80
CA ARG A 20 -10.08 3.27 12.15
C ARG A 20 -9.98 2.05 13.03
N LEU A 21 -8.76 1.82 13.50
CA LEU A 21 -8.48 0.83 14.53
C LEU A 21 -8.72 1.43 15.93
N SER A 22 -8.64 0.59 16.95
CA SER A 22 -8.62 1.02 18.35
C SER A 22 -7.57 2.10 18.60
N ASP A 23 -7.83 3.02 19.54
CA ASP A 23 -6.87 4.03 19.98
C ASP A 23 -5.60 3.42 20.62
N SER A 24 -5.65 2.12 20.95
CA SER A 24 -4.50 1.34 21.43
C SER A 24 -3.65 0.71 20.31
N ALA A 25 -4.03 0.86 19.04
CA ALA A 25 -3.31 0.27 17.92
C ALA A 25 -1.97 0.98 17.70
N THR A 26 -0.91 0.20 17.48
CA THR A 26 0.40 0.74 17.12
C THR A 26 0.47 1.08 15.63
N VAL A 27 1.39 1.97 15.25
CA VAL A 27 1.65 2.31 13.84
C VAL A 27 1.90 1.05 13.01
N TYR A 28 2.69 0.11 13.55
CA TYR A 28 2.95 -1.18 12.92
C TYR A 28 1.67 -1.99 12.64
N MET A 29 0.73 -2.04 13.59
CA MET A 29 -0.55 -2.74 13.40
C MET A 29 -1.40 -2.05 12.33
N VAL A 30 -1.45 -0.72 12.33
CA VAL A 30 -2.20 0.07 11.34
C VAL A 30 -1.65 -0.16 9.93
N GLU A 31 -0.34 -0.09 9.76
CA GLU A 31 0.34 -0.30 8.47
C GLU A 31 0.13 -1.72 7.95
N LEU A 32 0.23 -2.73 8.83
CA LEU A 32 0.00 -4.12 8.46
C LEU A 32 -1.44 -4.36 7.99
N VAL A 33 -2.42 -3.83 8.74
CA VAL A 33 -3.84 -3.91 8.38
C VAL A 33 -4.15 -3.15 7.09
N ALA A 34 -3.51 -2.00 6.86
CA ALA A 34 -3.68 -1.25 5.62
C ALA A 34 -3.23 -2.08 4.40
N ILE A 35 -2.09 -2.78 4.51
CA ILE A 35 -1.61 -3.67 3.44
C ILE A 35 -2.55 -4.85 3.25
N GLU A 36 -3.01 -5.49 4.34
CA GLU A 36 -3.96 -6.61 4.29
C GLU A 36 -5.27 -6.22 3.57
N LYS A 37 -5.88 -5.09 3.96
CA LYS A 37 -7.12 -4.59 3.31
C LYS A 37 -6.90 -4.23 1.85
N THR A 38 -5.72 -3.74 1.49
CA THR A 38 -5.38 -3.46 0.10
C THR A 38 -5.27 -4.75 -0.71
N ILE A 39 -4.73 -5.82 -0.13
CA ILE A 39 -4.69 -7.16 -0.75
C ILE A 39 -6.11 -7.71 -0.93
N ASP A 40 -6.96 -7.65 0.10
CA ASP A 40 -8.37 -8.07 0.02
C ASP A 40 -9.13 -7.32 -1.06
N PHE A 41 -8.91 -6.00 -1.14
CA PHE A 41 -9.48 -5.16 -2.18
C PHE A 41 -8.99 -5.57 -3.58
N ALA A 42 -7.70 -5.82 -3.73
CA ALA A 42 -7.11 -6.26 -5.00
C ALA A 42 -7.64 -7.62 -5.46
N ILE A 43 -7.85 -8.56 -4.54
CA ILE A 43 -8.39 -9.89 -4.83
C ILE A 43 -9.88 -9.80 -5.19
N SER A 44 -10.67 -9.07 -4.39
CA SER A 44 -12.13 -8.93 -4.60
C SER A 44 -12.49 -8.24 -5.91
N HIS A 45 -11.70 -7.25 -6.33
CA HIS A 45 -11.96 -6.50 -7.57
C HIS A 45 -11.42 -7.21 -8.83
N SER A 46 -10.76 -8.38 -8.68
CA SER A 46 -10.31 -9.24 -9.79
C SER A 46 -9.68 -8.46 -10.95
N PHE A 47 -8.70 -7.60 -10.65
CA PHE A 47 -8.01 -6.82 -11.67
C PHE A 47 -7.38 -7.74 -12.74
N PHE A 48 -7.58 -7.41 -14.02
CA PHE A 48 -7.00 -8.14 -15.15
C PHE A 48 -5.46 -8.05 -15.20
N SER A 49 -4.89 -7.05 -14.52
CA SER A 49 -3.46 -6.79 -14.45
C SER A 49 -2.93 -6.91 -13.01
N PRO A 50 -1.65 -7.23 -12.82
CA PRO A 50 -1.03 -7.22 -11.49
C PRO A 50 -1.09 -5.84 -10.83
N VAL A 51 -1.62 -5.80 -9.61
CA VAL A 51 -1.68 -4.65 -8.70
C VAL A 51 -0.34 -4.46 -8.01
N ASN A 52 0.15 -3.22 -8.00
CA ASN A 52 1.34 -2.83 -7.26
C ASN A 52 0.91 -2.13 -5.97
N ILE A 53 1.20 -2.73 -4.82
CA ILE A 53 1.06 -2.12 -3.50
C ILE A 53 2.41 -1.50 -3.13
N ILE A 54 2.40 -0.25 -2.72
CA ILE A 54 3.58 0.50 -2.31
C ILE A 54 3.39 0.88 -0.85
N SER A 55 4.36 0.54 0.00
CA SER A 55 4.37 0.88 1.42
C SER A 55 5.74 1.46 1.80
N ASP A 56 5.75 2.41 2.71
CA ASP A 56 6.96 2.98 3.30
C ASP A 56 7.41 2.30 4.59
N SER A 57 6.58 1.42 5.14
CA SER A 57 6.91 0.59 6.30
C SER A 57 7.83 -0.56 5.93
N ASP A 58 9.12 -0.41 6.20
CA ASP A 58 10.10 -1.47 5.97
C ASP A 58 9.80 -2.70 6.85
N GLN A 59 9.37 -2.47 8.10
CA GLN A 59 9.04 -3.55 9.03
C GLN A 59 7.84 -4.37 8.58
N CYS A 60 6.74 -3.75 8.15
CA CYS A 60 5.59 -4.49 7.63
C CYS A 60 5.93 -5.20 6.31
N CYS A 61 6.69 -4.54 5.43
CA CYS A 61 7.19 -5.17 4.21
C CYS A 61 8.08 -6.39 4.51
N LEU A 62 8.95 -6.31 5.51
CA LEU A 62 9.81 -7.41 5.94
C LEU A 62 9.01 -8.53 6.60
N HIS A 63 8.07 -8.20 7.48
CA HIS A 63 7.18 -9.17 8.13
C HIS A 63 6.42 -10.00 7.09
N LEU A 64 5.77 -9.34 6.13
CA LEU A 64 5.04 -10.02 5.06
C LEU A 64 5.97 -10.87 4.19
N LYS A 65 7.20 -10.40 3.91
CA LYS A 65 8.20 -11.23 3.23
C LYS A 65 8.47 -12.48 4.03
N ILE A 66 8.89 -12.39 5.30
CA ILE A 66 9.27 -13.53 6.14
C ILE A 66 8.12 -14.53 6.29
N SER A 67 6.90 -14.05 6.55
CA SER A 67 5.70 -14.89 6.64
C SER A 67 5.45 -15.66 5.34
N ILE A 68 5.80 -15.08 4.18
CA ILE A 68 5.71 -15.74 2.88
C ILE A 68 6.93 -16.64 2.61
N THR A 69 8.16 -16.25 2.96
CA THR A 69 9.38 -17.04 2.71
C THR A 69 9.43 -18.33 3.54
N TRP A 70 8.84 -18.33 4.75
CA TRP A 70 8.63 -19.56 5.52
C TRP A 70 7.70 -20.55 4.81
N ILE A 71 6.86 -20.07 3.90
CA ILE A 71 5.98 -20.88 3.05
C ILE A 71 6.66 -21.20 1.70
N HIS A 72 7.62 -20.38 1.22
CA HIS A 72 8.35 -20.59 -0.03
C HIS A 72 9.83 -20.12 0.02
N PRO A 73 10.83 -21.04 0.03
CA PRO A 73 12.22 -20.76 0.42
C PRO A 73 13.13 -20.10 -0.65
N PHE A 74 12.61 -19.54 -1.74
CA PHE A 74 13.44 -18.99 -2.82
C PHE A 74 13.02 -17.57 -3.24
N SER A 75 13.56 -16.52 -2.61
CA SER A 75 13.60 -15.19 -3.25
C SER A 75 14.76 -14.33 -2.73
N THR A 76 15.70 -14.01 -3.62
CA THR A 76 16.74 -12.99 -3.43
C THR A 76 16.19 -11.62 -3.83
N LEU A 77 16.66 -10.56 -3.15
CA LEU A 77 16.13 -9.20 -3.17
C LEU A 77 15.78 -8.64 -4.58
N LYS A 78 14.49 -8.68 -4.89
CA LYS A 78 13.62 -7.65 -5.50
C LYS A 78 12.22 -8.22 -5.36
N ILE A 79 11.38 -7.58 -4.56
CA ILE A 79 10.13 -8.16 -4.05
C ILE A 79 9.29 -8.73 -5.20
N LYS A 80 9.18 -10.06 -5.24
CA LYS A 80 8.40 -10.78 -6.23
C LYS A 80 7.71 -11.96 -5.56
N SER A 81 6.36 -11.92 -5.61
CA SER A 81 5.40 -13.03 -5.51
C SER A 81 5.00 -13.51 -4.09
N TYR A 82 3.72 -13.71 -3.70
CA TYR A 82 2.43 -13.73 -4.43
C TYR A 82 1.23 -13.72 -3.44
N TYR A 83 0.09 -13.12 -3.85
CA TYR A 83 -1.21 -13.80 -3.90
C TYR A 83 -1.57 -13.87 -5.40
N THR A 84 -1.52 -15.06 -6.04
CA THR A 84 -1.91 -15.32 -7.46
C THR A 84 -1.22 -14.54 -8.61
N GLY A 85 -0.23 -13.66 -8.35
CA GLY A 85 0.50 -12.88 -9.40
C GLY A 85 -0.21 -11.65 -9.85
N ARG A 86 -1.32 -11.45 -9.18
CA ARG A 86 -2.18 -10.31 -9.28
C ARG A 86 -1.77 -9.24 -8.29
N VAL A 87 -0.87 -9.50 -7.33
CA VAL A 87 -0.42 -8.50 -6.34
C VAL A 87 1.10 -8.55 -6.15
N ARG A 88 1.74 -7.37 -6.19
CA ARG A 88 3.17 -7.14 -5.93
C ARG A 88 3.31 -6.07 -4.85
N LEU A 89 4.11 -6.33 -3.82
CA LEU A 89 4.40 -5.37 -2.76
C LEU A 89 5.76 -4.71 -3.01
N PHE A 90 5.86 -3.39 -2.85
CA PHE A 90 7.09 -2.62 -2.98
C PHE A 90 7.32 -1.79 -1.73
N TRP A 91 8.58 -1.72 -1.30
CA TRP A 91 8.99 -0.80 -0.25
C TRP A 91 9.58 0.46 -0.86
N ILE A 92 9.18 1.62 -0.34
CA ILE A 92 9.75 2.93 -0.66
C ILE A 92 10.23 3.61 0.61
N LYS A 93 11.11 4.59 0.47
CA LYS A 93 11.52 5.41 1.61
C LYS A 93 10.42 6.45 1.91
N ALA A 94 10.00 6.54 3.17
CA ALA A 94 9.08 7.58 3.64
C ALA A 94 9.69 8.99 3.43
N HIS A 95 8.81 9.97 3.21
CA HIS A 95 9.14 11.40 3.23
C HIS A 95 10.19 11.88 2.20
N VAL A 96 10.24 11.25 1.03
CA VAL A 96 11.11 11.66 -0.09
C VAL A 96 10.32 12.37 -1.22
N GLY A 97 9.13 12.91 -0.92
CA GLY A 97 8.30 13.60 -1.92
C GLY A 97 7.41 12.68 -2.76
N HIS A 98 7.14 11.45 -2.30
CA HIS A 98 6.22 10.55 -3.00
C HIS A 98 4.78 10.98 -2.72
N MET A 99 4.14 11.70 -3.65
CA MET A 99 2.79 12.25 -3.47
C MET A 99 1.74 11.22 -3.02
N GLY A 100 1.82 9.98 -3.53
CA GLY A 100 0.90 8.90 -3.11
C GLY A 100 1.11 8.47 -1.65
N ASN A 101 2.35 8.47 -1.17
CA ASN A 101 2.68 8.16 0.23
C ASN A 101 2.17 9.26 1.16
N GLU A 102 2.45 10.52 0.81
CA GLU A 102 2.01 11.67 1.59
C GLU A 102 0.48 11.75 1.66
N ARG A 103 -0.21 11.37 0.57
CA ARG A 103 -1.66 11.24 0.54
C ARG A 103 -2.15 10.14 1.48
N ALA A 104 -1.51 8.97 1.47
CA ALA A 104 -1.84 7.87 2.38
C ALA A 104 -1.63 8.26 3.85
N ASP A 105 -0.54 8.95 4.17
CA ASP A 105 -0.26 9.47 5.52
C ASP A 105 -1.31 10.47 6.00
N ALA A 106 -1.75 11.36 5.10
CA ALA A 106 -2.82 12.31 5.40
C ALA A 106 -4.15 11.60 5.69
N LEU A 107 -4.52 10.61 4.86
CA LEU A 107 -5.71 9.79 5.05
C LEU A 107 -5.65 8.97 6.35
N ALA A 108 -4.49 8.44 6.71
CA ALA A 108 -4.31 7.72 7.96
C ALA A 108 -4.51 8.63 9.18
N LYS A 109 -3.99 9.87 9.12
CA LYS A 109 -4.22 10.88 10.17
C LYS A 109 -5.70 11.26 10.27
N GLU A 110 -6.36 11.50 9.15
CA GLU A 110 -7.81 11.79 9.12
C GLU A 110 -8.64 10.63 9.69
N ALA A 111 -8.25 9.38 9.42
CA ALA A 111 -8.93 8.20 9.93
C ALA A 111 -8.86 8.05 11.46
N THR A 112 -7.90 8.70 12.14
CA THR A 112 -7.87 8.71 13.60
C THR A 112 -8.98 9.57 14.21
N LEU A 113 -9.55 10.50 13.43
CA LEU A 113 -10.57 11.42 13.91
C LEU A 113 -11.95 10.75 13.97
N PRO A 114 -12.76 11.04 15.02
CA PRO A 114 -14.11 10.50 15.12
C PRO A 114 -14.96 10.95 13.93
N GLY A 115 -15.59 10.00 13.23
CA GLY A 115 -16.53 10.26 12.14
C GLY A 115 -15.96 10.23 10.71
N TYR A 116 -14.65 10.04 10.53
CA TYR A 116 -13.97 10.09 9.22
C TYR A 116 -13.54 8.73 8.66
N SER A 117 -14.00 7.64 9.25
CA SER A 117 -13.51 6.29 8.98
C SER A 117 -14.60 5.23 9.12
N THR A 118 -14.52 4.16 8.33
CA THR A 118 -15.28 2.95 8.66
C THR A 118 -14.61 2.26 9.87
N PRO A 119 -15.35 1.92 10.94
CA PRO A 119 -14.80 1.17 12.06
C PRO A 119 -14.25 -0.18 11.58
N TYR A 120 -13.10 -0.58 12.11
CA TYR A 120 -12.48 -1.88 11.85
C TYR A 120 -13.27 -3.02 12.50
#